data_AF-A0A533VRB8-F1
#
_entry.id   AF-A0A533VRB8-F1
#
_cell.length_a   1.000
_cell.length_b   1.000
_cell.length_c   1.000
_cell.angle_alpha   90.00
_cell.angle_beta   90.00
_cell.angle_gamma   90.00
#
_symmetry.space_group_name_H-M   'P 1'
#
loop_
_entity.id
_entity.type
_entity.pdbx_description
1 polymer ?
#
loop_
_entity_poly.entity_id
_entity_poly.type
_entity_poly.pdbx_seq_one_letter_code
_entity_poly.pdbx_strand_id
1 'polypeptide(L)'
;MRVDSIARKFMLLAVFNGLLLIPFTAPILVPTLCIATPPGSFGCQASIEIVWPGTWMLVGFFVFIIVGVLGALAWSLVYYHQWTVLEKHEGGKTLLWLQLILFEVGVLGATSLMATIGFVGGHVLATGGGIAVSAEAIRTQIIPPLSTDPSSPLYDMPPVAEAAFIGLSLLAQLLGFLNLLTLKKGAAPA
;
A
#
# COMPACT_ATOMS: atom_id res chain seq x y z
N MET A 1 4.51 18.27 -18.73
CA MET A 1 3.15 17.78 -18.45
C MET A 1 2.46 18.81 -17.59
N ARG A 2 1.17 19.06 -17.84
CA ARG A 2 0.43 20.03 -17.03
C ARG A 2 0.21 19.54 -15.60
N VAL A 3 0.35 20.42 -14.62
CA VAL A 3 0.25 20.07 -13.20
C VAL A 3 -1.20 19.74 -12.78
N ASP A 4 -2.21 20.38 -13.38
CA ASP A 4 -3.62 20.01 -13.14
C ASP A 4 -3.91 18.56 -13.57
N SER A 5 -3.24 18.10 -14.64
CA SER A 5 -3.39 16.73 -15.13
C SER A 5 -2.88 15.69 -14.14
N ILE A 6 -1.79 15.97 -13.39
CA ILE A 6 -1.30 15.03 -12.37
C ILE A 6 -2.14 15.12 -11.09
N ALA A 7 -2.60 16.32 -10.71
CA ALA A 7 -3.52 16.51 -9.60
C ALA A 7 -4.79 15.67 -9.77
N ARG A 8 -5.39 15.70 -10.97
CA ARG A 8 -6.56 14.88 -11.31
C ARG A 8 -6.27 13.39 -11.23
N LYS A 9 -5.09 12.93 -11.65
CA LYS A 9 -4.75 11.50 -11.57
C LYS A 9 -4.60 11.02 -10.13
N PHE A 10 -3.96 11.81 -9.26
CA PHE A 10 -3.92 11.50 -7.83
C PHE A 10 -5.31 11.54 -7.18
N MET A 11 -6.21 12.44 -7.62
CA MET A 11 -7.59 12.44 -7.16
C MET A 11 -8.32 11.16 -7.56
N LEU A 12 -8.19 10.76 -8.83
CA LEU A 12 -8.78 9.52 -9.33
C LEU A 12 -8.21 8.29 -8.59
N LEU A 13 -6.92 8.32 -8.26
CA LEU A 13 -6.26 7.28 -7.48
C LEU A 13 -6.80 7.21 -6.07
N ALA A 14 -7.00 8.35 -5.40
CA ALA A 14 -7.61 8.40 -4.06
C ALA A 14 -9.05 7.85 -4.07
N VAL A 15 -9.84 8.19 -5.09
CA VAL A 15 -11.20 7.64 -5.26
C VAL A 15 -11.15 6.13 -5.50
N PHE A 16 -10.27 5.69 -6.39
CA PHE A 16 -10.09 4.26 -6.68
C PHE A 16 -9.69 3.48 -5.42
N ASN A 17 -8.67 3.95 -4.69
CA ASN A 17 -8.23 3.34 -3.43
C ASN A 17 -9.32 3.38 -2.36
N GLY A 18 -10.10 4.47 -2.29
CA GLY A 18 -11.26 4.58 -1.42
C GLY A 18 -12.34 3.55 -1.74
N LEU A 19 -12.59 3.26 -3.03
CA LEU A 19 -13.51 2.21 -3.45
C LEU A 19 -12.96 0.81 -3.13
N LEU A 20 -11.65 0.60 -3.26
CA LEU A 20 -11.01 -0.65 -2.88
C LEU A 20 -11.17 -0.95 -1.38
N LEU A 21 -11.33 0.04 -0.51
CA LEU A 21 -11.58 -0.20 0.92
C LEU A 21 -12.89 -0.94 1.20
N ILE A 22 -13.91 -0.78 0.37
CA ILE A 22 -15.25 -1.33 0.62
C ILE A 22 -15.21 -2.86 0.82
N PRO A 23 -14.64 -3.66 -0.10
CA PRO A 23 -14.57 -5.11 0.06
C PRO A 23 -13.69 -5.55 1.25
N PHE A 24 -12.70 -4.76 1.67
CA PHE A 24 -11.87 -5.09 2.83
C PHE A 24 -12.49 -4.68 4.17
N THR A 25 -13.27 -3.60 4.17
CA THR A 25 -13.93 -3.08 5.38
C THR A 25 -15.16 -3.90 5.74
N ALA A 26 -15.93 -4.37 4.75
CA ALA A 26 -17.18 -5.08 5.00
C ALA A 26 -17.01 -6.33 5.91
N PRO A 27 -16.00 -7.20 5.70
CA PRO A 27 -15.77 -8.34 6.59
C PRO A 27 -15.24 -7.96 7.98
N ILE A 28 -14.50 -6.84 8.09
CA ILE A 28 -14.03 -6.32 9.39
C ILE A 28 -15.22 -5.82 10.23
N LEU A 29 -16.16 -5.11 9.61
CA LEU A 29 -17.33 -4.55 10.30
C LEU A 29 -18.44 -5.58 10.55
N VAL A 30 -18.53 -6.59 9.68
CA VAL A 30 -19.50 -7.68 9.80
C VAL A 30 -18.71 -9.00 9.87
N PRO A 31 -18.23 -9.42 11.06
CA PRO A 31 -17.37 -10.60 11.21
C PRO A 31 -18.04 -11.93 10.83
N THR A 32 -19.36 -11.92 10.59
CA THR A 32 -20.10 -13.06 10.04
C THR A 32 -20.02 -13.14 8.51
N LEU A 33 -19.56 -12.06 7.85
CA LEU A 33 -19.39 -11.98 6.41
C LEU A 33 -18.08 -12.66 6.02
N CYS A 34 -18.15 -13.96 5.82
CA CYS A 34 -17.03 -14.79 5.41
C CYS A 34 -16.83 -14.74 3.89
N ILE A 35 -15.69 -14.24 3.43
CA ILE A 35 -15.29 -14.36 2.02
C ILE A 35 -14.39 -15.58 1.88
N ALA A 36 -14.84 -16.61 1.16
CA ALA A 36 -14.05 -17.83 0.96
C ALA A 36 -12.80 -17.51 0.11
N THR A 37 -11.60 -17.69 0.69
CA THR A 37 -10.32 -17.39 0.06
C THR A 37 -9.23 -18.34 0.58
N PRO A 38 -8.58 -19.15 -0.25
CA PRO A 38 -7.50 -20.03 0.21
C PRO A 38 -6.43 -19.27 1.03
N PRO A 39 -5.90 -19.82 2.13
CA PRO A 39 -6.16 -21.16 2.69
C PRO A 39 -7.41 -21.29 3.57
N GLY A 40 -8.23 -20.24 3.73
CA GLY A 40 -9.39 -20.26 4.60
C GLY A 40 -10.53 -19.34 4.13
N SER A 41 -10.93 -18.43 5.01
CA SER A 41 -12.00 -17.48 4.74
C SER A 41 -11.62 -16.12 5.30
N PHE A 42 -11.43 -15.13 4.44
CA PHE A 42 -11.09 -13.77 4.82
C PHE A 42 -12.24 -13.10 5.56
N GLY A 43 -11.91 -12.49 6.69
CA GLY A 43 -12.82 -11.62 7.44
C GLY A 43 -13.91 -12.32 8.25
N CYS A 44 -13.80 -13.63 8.45
CA CYS A 44 -14.59 -14.30 9.48
C CYS A 44 -14.04 -13.97 10.87
N GLN A 45 -14.90 -13.93 11.89
CA GLN A 45 -14.48 -13.83 13.30
C GLN A 45 -13.39 -14.84 13.67
N ALA A 46 -13.48 -16.06 13.13
CA ALA A 46 -12.50 -17.14 13.35
C ALA A 46 -11.18 -16.96 12.59
N SER A 47 -10.95 -15.83 11.91
CA SER A 47 -9.75 -15.57 11.10
C SER A 47 -9.14 -14.20 11.36
N ILE A 48 -9.86 -13.31 12.06
CA ILE A 48 -9.34 -12.01 12.48
C ILE A 48 -8.66 -12.21 13.83
N GLU A 49 -7.34 -12.41 13.80
CA GLU A 49 -6.55 -12.48 15.03
C GLU A 49 -5.83 -11.17 15.35
N ILE A 50 -5.89 -10.76 16.61
CA ILE A 50 -5.25 -9.52 17.10
C ILE A 50 -3.93 -9.80 17.84
N VAL A 51 -3.45 -11.04 17.78
CA VAL A 51 -2.12 -11.43 18.24
C VAL A 51 -1.21 -11.54 17.02
N TRP A 52 0.07 -11.21 17.17
CA TRP A 52 1.04 -11.39 16.09
C TRP A 52 1.02 -12.86 15.61
N PRO A 53 0.99 -13.12 14.30
CA PRO A 53 1.12 -12.16 13.20
C PRO A 53 -0.20 -11.56 12.69
N GLY A 54 -1.36 -12.02 13.18
CA GLY A 54 -2.69 -11.58 12.74
C GLY A 54 -2.91 -10.06 12.76
N THR A 55 -2.28 -9.36 13.72
CA THR A 55 -2.32 -7.89 13.83
C THR A 55 -1.94 -7.17 12.53
N TRP A 56 -1.04 -7.74 11.72
CA TRP A 56 -0.57 -7.11 10.49
C TRP A 56 -1.68 -6.90 9.45
N MET A 57 -2.78 -7.64 9.54
CA MET A 57 -3.96 -7.41 8.72
C MET A 57 -4.60 -6.06 8.99
N LEU A 58 -4.83 -5.73 10.26
CA LEU A 58 -5.38 -4.44 10.68
C LEU A 58 -4.38 -3.31 10.42
N VAL A 59 -3.09 -3.55 10.67
CA VAL A 59 -2.04 -2.56 10.37
C VAL A 59 -2.01 -2.23 8.88
N GLY A 60 -1.97 -3.23 8.00
CA GLY A 60 -1.99 -3.04 6.55
C GLY A 60 -3.23 -2.27 6.09
N PHE A 61 -4.41 -2.61 6.64
CA PHE A 61 -5.66 -1.90 6.37
C PHE A 61 -5.58 -0.40 6.75
N PHE A 62 -5.15 -0.06 7.97
CA PHE A 62 -5.04 1.34 8.38
C PHE A 62 -3.96 2.10 7.61
N VAL A 63 -2.83 1.47 7.32
CA VAL A 63 -1.77 2.07 6.49
C VAL A 63 -2.28 2.34 5.08
N PHE A 64 -3.12 1.47 4.50
CA PHE A 64 -3.72 1.72 3.19
C PHE A 64 -4.69 2.91 3.22
N ILE A 65 -5.50 3.06 4.27
CA ILE A 65 -6.35 4.26 4.44
C ILE A 65 -5.50 5.52 4.52
N ILE A 66 -4.51 5.54 5.42
CA ILE A 66 -3.73 6.74 5.73
C ILE A 66 -2.83 7.11 4.55
N VAL A 67 -2.07 6.15 4.02
CA VAL A 67 -1.09 6.43 2.97
C VAL A 67 -1.71 6.30 1.59
N GLY A 68 -2.47 5.24 1.31
CA GLY A 68 -3.01 4.97 -0.03
C GLY A 68 -4.18 5.85 -0.42
N VAL A 69 -5.13 6.09 0.48
CA VAL A 69 -6.30 6.94 0.21
C VAL A 69 -6.01 8.39 0.55
N LEU A 70 -5.72 8.68 1.82
CA LEU A 70 -5.52 10.05 2.27
C LEU A 70 -4.23 10.65 1.72
N GLY A 71 -3.16 9.86 1.57
CA GLY A 71 -1.93 10.33 0.93
C GLY A 71 -2.09 10.64 -0.56
N ALA A 72 -2.85 9.85 -1.32
CA ALA A 72 -3.16 10.16 -2.72
C ALA A 72 -3.99 11.44 -2.83
N LEU A 73 -4.98 11.60 -1.96
CA LEU A 73 -5.78 12.82 -1.87
C LEU A 73 -4.91 14.03 -1.53
N ALA A 74 -4.02 13.91 -0.55
CA ALA A 74 -3.09 14.97 -0.15
C ALA A 74 -2.20 15.39 -1.33
N TRP A 75 -1.62 14.45 -2.08
CA TRP A 75 -0.83 14.78 -3.27
C TRP A 75 -1.64 15.45 -4.37
N SER A 76 -2.90 15.03 -4.57
CA SER A 76 -3.81 15.71 -5.49
C SER A 76 -4.00 17.17 -5.12
N LEU A 77 -4.31 17.44 -3.85
CA LEU A 77 -4.53 18.79 -3.33
C LEU A 77 -3.27 19.64 -3.39
N VAL A 78 -2.10 19.07 -3.07
CA VAL A 78 -0.82 19.76 -3.19
C VAL A 78 -0.57 20.18 -4.63
N TYR A 79 -0.73 19.29 -5.62
CA TYR A 79 -0.54 19.64 -7.02
C TYR A 79 -1.59 20.62 -7.53
N TYR A 80 -2.84 20.49 -7.09
CA TYR A 80 -3.89 21.45 -7.40
C TYR A 80 -3.57 22.85 -6.85
N HIS A 81 -3.04 22.93 -5.62
CA HIS A 81 -2.56 24.17 -5.02
C HIS A 81 -1.38 24.77 -5.80
N GLN A 82 -0.41 23.96 -6.23
CA GLN A 82 0.69 24.44 -7.08
C GLN A 82 0.18 25.05 -8.38
N TRP A 83 -0.84 24.44 -9.00
CA TRP A 83 -1.45 24.93 -10.23
C TRP A 83 -2.26 26.22 -10.02
N THR A 84 -3.10 26.28 -8.99
CA THR A 84 -4.08 27.37 -8.79
C THR A 84 -3.51 28.59 -8.08
N VAL A 85 -2.71 28.38 -7.03
CA VAL A 85 -2.24 29.46 -6.15
C VAL A 85 -0.84 29.92 -6.54
N LEU A 86 0.04 28.96 -6.89
CA LEU A 86 1.45 29.27 -7.21
C LEU A 86 1.71 29.41 -8.72
N GLU A 87 0.66 29.24 -9.54
CA GLU A 87 0.69 29.38 -11.01
C GLU A 87 1.76 28.49 -11.67
N LYS A 88 2.14 27.40 -11.01
CA LYS A 88 3.11 26.44 -11.53
C LYS A 88 2.37 25.45 -12.41
N HIS A 89 2.39 25.71 -13.72
CA HIS A 89 1.58 24.99 -14.69
C HIS A 89 2.29 23.79 -15.31
N GLU A 90 3.63 23.77 -15.33
CA GLU A 90 4.38 22.73 -16.01
C GLU A 90 5.33 21.97 -15.09
N GLY A 91 5.39 20.64 -15.27
CA GLY A 91 6.39 19.79 -14.63
C GLY A 91 6.93 18.72 -15.57
N GLY A 92 8.06 18.12 -15.18
CA GLY A 92 8.70 17.03 -15.91
C GLY A 92 7.76 15.83 -15.99
N LYS A 93 7.39 15.42 -17.21
CA LYS A 93 6.44 14.31 -17.43
C LYS A 93 6.92 13.02 -16.74
N THR A 94 8.19 12.69 -16.91
CA THR A 94 8.80 11.46 -16.39
C THR A 94 8.77 11.41 -14.87
N LEU A 95 9.22 12.46 -14.17
CA LEU A 95 9.28 12.48 -12.71
C LEU A 95 7.89 12.45 -12.06
N LEU A 96 6.92 13.13 -12.64
CA LEU A 96 5.54 13.12 -12.16
C LEU A 96 4.86 11.75 -12.32
N TRP A 97 5.11 11.07 -13.44
CA TRP A 97 4.61 9.71 -13.64
C TRP A 97 5.32 8.69 -12.75
N LEU A 98 6.64 8.80 -12.61
CA LEU A 98 7.42 7.93 -11.73
C LEU A 98 6.92 8.04 -10.29
N GLN A 99 6.70 9.26 -9.78
CA GLN A 99 6.11 9.44 -8.46
C GLN A 99 4.78 8.70 -8.35
N LEU A 100 3.84 8.93 -9.27
CA LEU A 100 2.50 8.33 -9.19
C LEU A 100 2.56 6.79 -9.20
N ILE A 101 3.36 6.21 -10.10
CA ILE A 101 3.50 4.75 -10.23
C ILE A 101 4.17 4.17 -8.99
N LEU A 102 5.29 4.74 -8.55
CA LEU A 102 6.01 4.26 -7.38
C LEU A 102 5.20 4.40 -6.09
N PHE A 103 4.41 5.47 -5.98
CA PHE A 103 3.50 5.68 -4.86
C PHE A 103 2.48 4.54 -4.80
N GLU A 104 1.78 4.29 -5.91
CA GLU A 104 0.70 3.31 -5.90
C GLU A 104 1.23 1.88 -5.76
N VAL A 105 2.27 1.51 -6.51
CA VAL A 105 2.89 0.18 -6.44
C VAL A 105 3.48 -0.05 -5.06
N GLY A 106 4.15 0.95 -4.48
CA GLY A 106 4.73 0.85 -3.15
C GLY A 106 3.67 0.69 -2.06
N VAL A 107 2.61 1.50 -2.11
CA VAL A 107 1.55 1.44 -1.08
C VAL A 107 0.72 0.18 -1.21
N LEU A 108 0.22 -0.16 -2.40
CA LEU A 108 -0.54 -1.40 -2.60
C LEU A 108 0.32 -2.62 -2.29
N GLY A 109 1.58 -2.65 -2.74
CA GLY A 109 2.47 -3.78 -2.49
C GLY A 109 2.75 -3.99 -1.01
N ALA A 110 3.08 -2.92 -0.27
CA ALA A 110 3.35 -3.04 1.17
C ALA A 110 2.10 -3.45 1.94
N THR A 111 0.99 -2.73 1.73
CA THR A 111 -0.24 -2.94 2.52
C THR A 111 -0.94 -4.26 2.22
N SER A 112 -0.93 -4.72 0.97
CA SER A 112 -1.45 -6.05 0.61
C SER A 112 -0.60 -7.17 1.19
N LEU A 113 0.73 -7.00 1.25
CA LEU A 113 1.62 -7.99 1.82
C LEU A 113 1.47 -8.06 3.35
N MET A 114 1.40 -6.92 4.03
CA MET A 114 1.04 -6.85 5.46
C MET A 114 -0.30 -7.55 5.73
N ALA A 115 -1.30 -7.29 4.89
CA ALA A 115 -2.61 -7.90 5.01
C ALA A 115 -2.55 -9.42 4.83
N THR A 116 -1.77 -9.89 3.86
CA THR A 116 -1.58 -11.32 3.57
C THR A 116 -0.81 -12.02 4.70
N ILE A 117 0.23 -11.38 5.24
CA ILE A 117 0.99 -11.88 6.41
C ILE A 117 0.05 -12.04 7.60
N GLY A 118 -0.76 -11.03 7.89
CA GLY A 118 -1.75 -11.09 8.97
C GLY A 118 -2.80 -12.17 8.73
N PHE A 119 -3.31 -12.31 7.51
CA PHE A 119 -4.31 -13.31 7.18
C PHE A 119 -3.77 -14.75 7.31
N VAL A 120 -2.63 -15.06 6.67
CA VAL A 120 -2.04 -16.41 6.67
C VAL A 120 -1.62 -16.82 8.06
N GLY A 121 -0.82 -15.99 8.74
CA GLY A 121 -0.32 -16.35 10.06
C GLY A 121 -1.39 -16.25 11.15
N GLY A 122 -2.32 -15.31 11.04
CA GLY A 122 -3.48 -15.21 11.94
C GLY A 122 -4.40 -16.41 11.83
N HIS A 123 -4.63 -16.93 10.62
CA HIS A 123 -5.42 -18.14 10.41
C HIS A 123 -4.81 -19.37 11.10
N VAL A 124 -3.48 -19.52 11.08
CA VAL A 124 -2.78 -20.61 11.78
C VAL A 124 -3.01 -20.52 13.29
N LEU A 125 -2.94 -19.33 13.88
CA LEU A 125 -3.23 -19.15 15.30
C LEU A 125 -4.68 -19.46 15.64
N ALA A 126 -5.62 -18.96 14.85
CA ALA A 126 -7.04 -19.15 15.09
C ALA A 126 -7.47 -20.63 14.98
N THR A 127 -6.72 -21.45 14.26
CA THR A 127 -6.92 -22.90 14.14
C THR A 127 -6.14 -23.71 15.19
N GLY A 128 -5.54 -23.05 16.18
CA GLY A 128 -4.85 -23.67 17.31
C GLY A 128 -3.34 -23.88 17.11
N GLY A 129 -2.77 -23.34 16.02
CA GLY A 129 -1.34 -23.36 15.77
C GLY A 129 -0.56 -22.40 16.67
N GLY A 130 0.75 -22.64 16.78
CA GLY A 130 1.66 -21.77 17.51
C GLY A 130 2.28 -20.65 16.65
N ILE A 131 2.89 -19.67 17.31
CA ILE A 131 3.65 -18.56 16.70
C ILE A 131 4.72 -19.09 15.72
N ALA A 132 5.48 -20.12 16.10
CA ALA A 132 6.53 -20.69 15.25
C ALA A 132 5.97 -21.33 13.97
N VAL A 133 4.83 -22.03 14.06
CA VAL A 133 4.15 -22.63 12.91
C VAL A 133 3.58 -21.54 12.00
N SER A 134 3.08 -20.46 12.59
CA SER A 134 2.57 -19.29 11.84
C SER A 134 3.67 -18.60 11.05
N ALA A 135 4.86 -18.43 11.67
CA ALA A 135 6.04 -17.87 11.00
C ALA A 135 6.47 -18.73 9.80
N GLU A 136 6.48 -20.05 9.98
CA GLU A 136 6.82 -20.99 8.91
C GLU A 136 5.79 -20.99 7.78
N ALA A 137 4.49 -20.88 8.11
CA ALA A 137 3.44 -20.75 7.11
C ALA A 137 3.57 -19.45 6.29
N ILE A 138 3.84 -18.32 6.95
CA ILE A 138 4.11 -17.03 6.28
C ILE A 138 5.28 -17.18 5.30
N ARG A 139 6.39 -17.75 5.77
CA ARG A 139 7.62 -17.94 4.99
C ARG A 139 7.42 -18.80 3.74
N THR A 140 6.57 -19.81 3.83
CA THR A 140 6.41 -20.81 2.75
C THR A 140 5.24 -20.53 1.81
N GLN A 141 4.19 -19.83 2.26
CA GLN A 141 2.94 -19.68 1.51
C GLN A 141 2.77 -18.33 0.80
N ILE A 142 3.51 -17.28 1.20
CA ILE A 142 3.32 -15.93 0.64
C ILE A 142 4.29 -15.64 -0.51
N ILE A 143 5.59 -15.61 -0.22
CA ILE A 143 6.66 -15.52 -1.23
C ILE A 143 7.68 -16.58 -0.85
N PRO A 144 7.93 -17.58 -1.72
CA PRO A 144 8.83 -18.66 -1.39
C PRO A 144 10.27 -18.15 -1.22
N PRO A 145 11.07 -18.77 -0.35
CA PRO A 145 12.47 -18.43 -0.17
C PRO A 145 13.25 -18.52 -1.48
N LEU A 146 14.14 -17.56 -1.70
CA LEU A 146 15.10 -17.60 -2.83
C LEU A 146 16.49 -18.10 -2.40
N SER A 147 16.69 -18.32 -1.10
CA SER A 147 17.88 -18.94 -0.52
C SER A 147 17.49 -20.03 0.48
N THR A 148 18.32 -21.07 0.57
CA THR A 148 18.23 -22.12 1.59
C THR A 148 19.14 -21.85 2.79
N ASP A 149 20.00 -20.84 2.72
CA ASP A 149 20.88 -20.42 3.82
C ASP A 149 20.09 -19.54 4.82
N PRO A 150 19.88 -19.99 6.08
CA PRO A 150 19.13 -19.24 7.09
C PRO A 150 19.74 -17.88 7.48
N SER A 151 21.02 -17.65 7.16
CA SER A 151 21.68 -16.36 7.40
C SER A 151 21.42 -15.33 6.28
N SER A 152 20.88 -15.77 5.14
CA SER A 152 20.55 -14.91 4.03
C SER A 152 19.22 -14.18 4.26
N PRO A 153 19.10 -12.88 3.97
CA PRO A 153 17.81 -12.20 3.99
C PRO A 153 16.81 -12.83 2.98
N LEU A 154 17.31 -13.50 1.94
CA LEU A 154 16.49 -14.19 0.94
C LEU A 154 15.87 -15.51 1.44
N TYR A 155 16.17 -15.91 2.68
CA TYR A 155 15.55 -17.06 3.35
C TYR A 155 14.11 -16.74 3.82
N ASP A 156 13.85 -15.48 4.18
CA ASP A 156 12.55 -15.00 4.63
C ASP A 156 12.09 -13.84 3.72
N MET A 157 11.52 -14.23 2.57
CA MET A 157 11.18 -13.30 1.49
C MET A 157 10.01 -12.34 1.79
N PRO A 158 8.96 -12.69 2.57
CA PRO A 158 7.85 -11.75 2.81
C PRO A 158 8.30 -10.43 3.45
N PRO A 159 9.10 -10.39 4.54
CA PRO A 159 9.62 -9.12 5.06
C PRO A 159 10.52 -8.36 4.07
N VAL A 160 11.31 -9.06 3.25
CA VAL A 160 12.19 -8.44 2.24
C VAL A 160 11.37 -7.76 1.15
N ALA A 161 10.34 -8.43 0.64
CA ALA A 161 9.46 -7.88 -0.37
C ALA A 161 8.65 -6.70 0.18
N GLU A 162 8.17 -6.79 1.44
CA GLU A 162 7.48 -5.68 2.11
C GLU A 162 8.38 -4.45 2.20
N ALA A 163 9.62 -4.63 2.67
CA ALA A 163 10.61 -3.56 2.76
C ALA A 163 10.91 -2.93 1.39
N ALA A 164 10.95 -3.73 0.32
CA ALA A 164 11.12 -3.20 -1.03
C ALA A 164 9.96 -2.29 -1.44
N PHE A 165 8.70 -2.69 -1.19
CA PHE A 165 7.53 -1.87 -1.49
C PHE A 165 7.46 -0.59 -0.65
N ILE A 166 7.81 -0.67 0.65
CA ILE A 166 7.97 0.51 1.50
C ILE A 166 9.02 1.45 0.90
N GLY A 167 10.15 0.91 0.43
CA GLY A 167 11.20 1.67 -0.26
C GLY A 167 10.69 2.39 -1.52
N LEU A 168 9.87 1.73 -2.35
CA LEU A 168 9.24 2.35 -3.52
C LEU A 168 8.31 3.49 -3.11
N SER A 169 7.50 3.31 -2.07
CA SER A 169 6.61 4.35 -1.56
C SER A 169 7.40 5.55 -1.03
N LEU A 170 8.50 5.32 -0.30
CA LEU A 170 9.36 6.40 0.21
C LEU A 170 10.05 7.16 -0.93
N LEU A 171 10.55 6.44 -1.94
CA LEU A 171 11.12 7.03 -3.14
C LEU A 171 10.09 7.90 -3.88
N ALA A 172 8.83 7.46 -3.94
CA ALA A 172 7.75 8.26 -4.49
C ALA A 172 7.57 9.59 -3.73
N GLN A 173 7.62 9.58 -2.39
CA GLN A 173 7.54 10.82 -1.61
C GLN A 173 8.70 11.76 -1.94
N LEU A 174 9.93 11.24 -2.02
CA LEU A 174 11.10 12.03 -2.40
C LEU A 174 10.96 12.65 -3.80
N LEU A 175 10.48 11.87 -4.77
CA LEU A 175 10.18 12.37 -6.11
C LEU A 175 9.08 13.43 -6.10
N GLY A 176 8.08 13.30 -5.23
CA GLY A 176 7.06 14.31 -5.00
C GLY A 176 7.65 15.64 -4.58
N PHE A 177 8.51 15.63 -3.56
CA PHE A 177 9.21 16.86 -3.13
C PHE A 177 10.10 17.43 -4.24
N LEU A 178 10.86 16.59 -4.94
CA LEU A 178 11.67 17.01 -6.08
C LEU A 178 10.83 17.64 -7.21
N ASN A 179 9.66 17.06 -7.50
CA ASN A 179 8.73 17.61 -8.47
C ASN A 179 8.31 19.02 -8.05
N LEU A 180 7.89 19.24 -6.79
CA LEU A 180 7.48 20.56 -6.30
C LEU A 180 8.57 21.65 -6.47
N LEU A 181 9.84 21.28 -6.32
CA LEU A 181 10.98 22.17 -6.52
C LEU A 181 11.27 22.47 -8.01
N THR A 182 10.93 21.54 -8.91
CA THR A 182 11.25 21.64 -10.35
C THR A 182 10.07 22.11 -11.20
N LEU A 183 8.87 22.23 -10.63
CA LEU A 183 7.71 22.79 -11.29
C LEU A 183 7.97 24.25 -11.75
N LYS A 184 7.50 24.59 -12.94
CA LYS A 184 7.70 25.89 -13.59
C LYS A 184 6.38 26.65 -13.68
N LYS A 185 6.45 27.97 -13.54
CA LYS A 185 5.34 28.85 -13.93
C LYS A 185 5.06 28.68 -15.42
N GLY A 186 3.79 28.60 -15.79
CA GLY A 186 3.43 28.56 -17.21
C GLY A 186 3.73 29.91 -17.87
N ALA A 187 3.94 29.92 -19.19
CA ALA A 187 3.85 31.16 -19.94
C ALA A 187 2.45 31.75 -19.70
N ALA A 188 2.36 33.06 -19.43
CA ALA A 188 1.08 33.74 -19.35
C ALA A 188 0.28 33.42 -20.62
N PRO A 189 -1.02 33.09 -20.51
CA PRO A 189 -1.86 33.04 -21.70
C PRO A 189 -1.79 34.41 -22.38
N ALA A 190 -1.33 34.41 -23.63
CA ALA A 190 -1.33 35.59 -24.50
C ALA A 190 -2.77 36.00 -24.85
#